data_AF-A0A151FDF9-F1
#
_entry.id   AF-A0A151FDF9-F1
#
_cell.length_a   1.000
_cell.length_b   1.000
_cell.length_c   1.000
_cell.angle_alpha   90.00
_cell.angle_beta   90.00
_cell.angle_gamma   90.00
#
_symmetry.space_group_name_H-M   'P 1'
#
loop_
_entity.id
_entity.type
_entity.pdbx_description
1 polymer ?
#
loop_
_entity_poly.entity_id
_entity_poly.type
_entity_poly.pdbx_seq_one_letter_code
_entity_poly.pdbx_strand_id
1 'polypeptide(L)'
;MNAVVYYFSGTGNSFAVAKDIADRINAEVLSIAAMIHSRKVNISGEVVGIVFPDYHSSLPNIVKRFIGKIDTFDEKYIFGVCTYGGKGPGLPIRYLKKLIESKKGGKLAAEFAVCIL
;
A
#
# COMPACT_ATOMS: atom_id res chain seq x y z
N MET A 1 -9.63 4.52 -16.66
CA MET A 1 -9.50 4.29 -15.21
C MET A 1 -8.20 4.95 -14.77
N ASN A 2 -8.24 5.82 -13.76
CA ASN A 2 -7.03 6.43 -13.20
C ASN A 2 -6.60 5.61 -11.98
N ALA A 3 -5.49 4.88 -12.09
CA ALA A 3 -5.01 3.97 -11.06
C ALA A 3 -3.56 4.30 -10.68
N VAL A 4 -3.25 4.23 -9.38
CA VAL A 4 -1.91 4.45 -8.84
C VAL A 4 -1.58 3.40 -7.80
N VAL A 5 -0.43 2.75 -7.95
CA VAL A 5 0.11 1.75 -7.02
C VAL A 5 1.27 2.37 -6.24
N TYR A 6 1.03 2.63 -4.96
CA TYR A 6 2.03 3.09 -4.01
C TYR A 6 2.75 1.89 -3.40
N TYR A 7 4.08 1.89 -3.43
CA TYR A 7 4.87 0.78 -2.90
C TYR A 7 5.94 1.22 -1.90
N PHE A 8 6.23 0.35 -0.95
CA PHE A 8 7.48 0.37 -0.20
C PHE A 8 8.18 -0.98 -0.37
N SER A 9 9.49 -0.98 -0.58
CA SER A 9 10.28 -2.20 -0.68
C SER A 9 11.67 -2.01 -0.08
N GLY A 10 12.13 -3.01 0.69
CA GLY A 10 13.51 -3.04 1.21
C GLY A 10 14.50 -3.69 0.22
N THR A 11 14.11 -4.82 -0.37
CA THR A 11 14.97 -5.64 -1.25
C THR A 11 14.44 -5.79 -2.67
N GLY A 12 13.35 -5.08 -3.03
CA GLY A 12 12.82 -5.05 -4.40
C GLY A 12 11.62 -5.97 -4.66
N ASN A 13 11.33 -6.97 -3.81
CA ASN A 13 10.24 -7.92 -4.05
C ASN A 13 8.85 -7.23 -4.12
N SER A 14 8.55 -6.36 -3.16
CA SER A 14 7.31 -5.56 -3.18
C SER A 14 7.24 -4.59 -4.35
N PHE A 15 8.38 -4.10 -4.84
CA PHE A 15 8.43 -3.26 -6.05
C PHE A 15 8.11 -4.09 -7.30
N ALA A 16 8.67 -5.30 -7.42
CA ALA A 16 8.37 -6.21 -8.52
C ALA A 16 6.86 -6.54 -8.57
N VAL A 17 6.26 -6.87 -7.42
CA VAL A 17 4.80 -7.10 -7.32
C VAL A 17 3.99 -5.85 -7.66
N ALA A 18 4.39 -4.67 -7.16
CA ALA A 18 3.71 -3.43 -7.47
C ALA A 18 3.73 -3.10 -8.97
N LYS A 19 4.88 -3.31 -9.62
CA LYS A 19 5.06 -3.12 -11.05
C LYS A 19 4.22 -4.10 -11.86
N ASP A 20 4.25 -5.38 -11.50
CA ASP A 20 3.48 -6.44 -12.17
C ASP A 20 1.97 -6.18 -12.15
N ILE A 21 1.45 -5.71 -11.00
CA ILE A 21 0.06 -5.28 -10.84
C ILE A 21 -0.22 -4.07 -11.72
N ALA A 22 0.63 -3.03 -11.62
CA ALA A 22 0.43 -1.78 -12.33
C ALA A 22 0.43 -1.97 -13.86
N ASP A 23 1.31 -2.81 -14.39
CA ASP A 23 1.38 -3.15 -15.82
C ASP A 23 0.06 -3.81 -16.29
N ARG A 24 -0.59 -4.64 -15.45
CA ARG A 24 -1.85 -5.31 -15.78
C ARG A 24 -3.07 -4.42 -15.72
N ILE A 25 -3.07 -3.43 -14.83
CA ILE A 25 -4.22 -2.53 -14.63
C ILE A 25 -4.00 -1.15 -15.26
N ASN A 26 -2.88 -0.96 -15.98
CA ASN A 26 -2.44 0.29 -16.56
C ASN A 26 -2.39 1.44 -15.53
N ALA A 27 -1.65 1.22 -14.44
CA ALA A 27 -1.47 2.18 -13.35
C ALA A 27 -0.07 2.80 -13.31
N GLU A 28 0.03 3.97 -12.69
CA GLU A 28 1.32 4.54 -12.29
C GLU A 28 1.88 3.83 -11.05
N VAL A 29 3.19 3.67 -10.96
CA VAL A 29 3.87 3.10 -9.78
C VAL A 29 4.64 4.20 -9.06
N LEU A 30 4.29 4.46 -7.80
CA LEU A 30 4.91 5.51 -7.00
C LEU A 30 5.57 4.97 -5.72
N SER A 31 6.79 5.43 -5.46
CA SER A 31 7.52 5.05 -4.25
C SER A 31 7.03 5.83 -3.03
N ILE A 32 6.58 5.11 -2.00
CA ILE A 32 6.23 5.68 -0.69
C ILE A 32 7.46 6.35 -0.06
N ALA A 33 8.66 5.81 -0.27
CA ALA A 33 9.88 6.37 0.28
C ALA A 33 10.17 7.79 -0.26
N ALA A 34 9.84 8.05 -1.53
CA ALA A 34 10.00 9.37 -2.14
C ALA A 34 9.08 10.45 -1.52
N MET A 35 8.02 10.06 -0.82
CA MET A 35 7.01 10.98 -0.25
C MET A 35 7.17 11.17 1.27
N ILE A 36 8.19 10.57 1.88
CA ILE A 36 8.34 10.57 3.35
C ILE A 36 8.79 11.92 3.92
N HIS A 37 9.24 12.86 3.08
CA HIS A 37 9.60 14.22 3.50
C HIS A 37 8.47 15.24 3.28
N SER A 38 7.43 14.89 2.54
CA SER A 38 6.26 15.76 2.32
C SER A 38 5.48 15.96 3.63
N ARG A 39 5.01 17.19 3.91
CA ARG A 39 4.20 17.46 5.11
C ARG A 39 2.83 16.75 5.05
N LYS A 40 2.24 16.72 3.85
CA LYS A 40 0.97 16.05 3.53
C LYS A 40 1.14 15.26 2.24
N VAL A 41 0.28 14.26 2.04
CA VAL A 41 0.22 13.46 0.81
C VAL A 41 -1.20 13.54 0.28
N ASN A 42 -1.34 14.00 -0.96
CA ASN A 42 -2.58 13.91 -1.73
C ASN A 42 -2.52 12.62 -2.55
N ILE A 43 -3.48 11.72 -2.34
CA ILE A 43 -3.57 10.47 -3.09
C ILE A 43 -4.20 10.73 -4.46
N SER A 44 -3.43 10.48 -5.51
CA SER A 44 -3.86 10.47 -6.90
C SER A 44 -4.56 9.15 -7.27
N GLY A 45 -5.40 9.20 -8.30
CA GLY A 45 -6.12 8.04 -8.83
C GLY A 45 -7.46 7.78 -8.14
N GLU A 46 -8.39 7.15 -8.86
CA GLU A 46 -9.66 6.62 -8.35
C GLU A 46 -9.43 5.23 -7.74
N VAL A 47 -8.46 4.48 -8.29
CA VAL A 47 -8.03 3.17 -7.81
C VAL A 47 -6.63 3.30 -7.20
N VAL A 48 -6.49 2.87 -5.95
CA VAL A 48 -5.29 3.06 -5.14
C VAL A 48 -4.80 1.70 -4.62
N GLY A 49 -3.62 1.29 -5.08
CA GLY A 49 -2.92 0.12 -4.57
C GLY A 49 -1.90 0.51 -3.50
N ILE A 50 -1.82 -0.23 -2.39
CA ILE A 50 -0.76 -0.09 -1.39
C ILE A 50 -0.03 -1.42 -1.25
N VAL A 51 1.23 -1.48 -1.70
CA VAL A 51 2.05 -2.69 -1.75
C VAL A 51 3.25 -2.57 -0.81
N PHE A 52 3.43 -3.54 0.09
CA PHE A 52 4.47 -3.48 1.12
C PHE A 52 4.88 -4.86 1.61
N PRO A 53 6.08 -5.02 2.19
CA PRO A 53 6.50 -6.26 2.80
C PRO A 53 5.88 -6.47 4.18
N ASP A 54 5.63 -7.72 4.56
CA ASP A 54 5.57 -8.11 5.97
C ASP A 54 6.89 -7.71 6.64
N TYR A 55 6.78 -6.98 7.75
CA TYR A 55 7.94 -6.52 8.50
C TYR A 55 7.81 -7.01 9.94
N HIS A 56 8.28 -8.23 10.20
CA HIS A 56 8.16 -8.93 11.48
C HIS A 56 6.71 -8.99 11.98
N SER A 57 5.78 -9.47 11.12
CA SER A 57 4.35 -9.53 11.42
C SER A 57 3.71 -8.16 11.70
N SER A 58 4.33 -7.07 11.23
CA SER A 58 3.81 -5.70 11.35
C SER A 58 3.87 -4.94 10.03
N LEU A 59 3.10 -3.84 9.97
CA LEU A 59 3.16 -2.88 8.89
C LEU A 59 4.45 -2.04 9.01
N PRO A 60 5.24 -1.87 7.93
CA PRO A 60 6.43 -1.01 7.98
C PRO A 60 6.09 0.41 8.46
N ASN A 61 6.93 0.95 9.36
CA ASN A 61 6.68 2.29 9.93
C ASN A 61 6.63 3.40 8.87
N ILE A 62 7.35 3.23 7.76
CA ILE A 62 7.28 4.17 6.64
C ILE A 62 5.89 4.19 5.97
N VAL A 63 5.22 3.04 5.87
CA VAL A 63 3.84 2.93 5.35
C VAL A 63 2.85 3.53 6.35
N LYS A 64 3.04 3.30 7.66
CA LYS A 64 2.24 3.96 8.71
C LYS A 64 2.32 5.49 8.61
N ARG A 65 3.54 6.01 8.49
CA ARG A 65 3.81 7.45 8.37
C ARG A 65 3.22 8.02 7.08
N PHE A 66 3.32 7.29 5.98
CA PHE A 66 2.70 7.67 4.71
C PHE A 66 1.18 7.82 4.83
N ILE A 67 0.49 6.80 5.36
CA ILE A 67 -0.96 6.86 5.58
C ILE A 67 -1.33 7.98 6.57
N GLY A 68 -0.50 8.19 7.60
CA GLY A 68 -0.67 9.27 8.57
C GLY A 68 -0.75 10.66 7.94
N LYS A 69 -0.08 10.89 6.80
CA LYS A 69 -0.03 12.17 6.09
C LYS A 69 -1.18 12.40 5.10
N ILE A 70 -2.05 11.41 4.94
CA ILE A 70 -3.23 11.50 4.07
C ILE A 70 -4.40 11.98 4.93
N ASP A 71 -5.08 13.04 4.48
CA ASP A 71 -6.21 13.62 5.21
C ASP A 71 -7.52 12.86 4.94
N THR A 72 -7.75 12.43 3.70
CA THR A 72 -8.98 11.74 3.26
C THR A 72 -8.71 10.73 2.15
N PHE A 73 -9.58 9.72 2.07
CA PHE A 73 -9.68 8.71 1.02
C PHE A 73 -11.07 8.72 0.34
N ASP A 74 -11.81 9.82 0.45
CA ASP A 74 -13.12 9.98 -0.20
C ASP A 74 -13.03 9.60 -1.69
N GLU A 75 -14.03 8.84 -2.16
CA GLU A 75 -14.18 8.40 -3.56
C GLU A 75 -13.03 7.54 -4.11
N LYS A 76 -12.27 6.86 -3.23
CA LYS A 76 -11.19 5.93 -3.62
C LYS A 76 -11.60 4.47 -3.48
N TYR A 77 -11.31 3.67 -4.50
CA TYR A 77 -11.21 2.22 -4.35
C TYR A 77 -9.80 1.87 -3.90
N ILE A 78 -9.65 1.27 -2.72
CA ILE A 78 -8.33 0.97 -2.15
C ILE A 78 -8.13 -0.53 -2.02
N PHE A 79 -7.01 -1.04 -2.51
CA PHE A 79 -6.58 -2.41 -2.27
C PHE A 79 -5.19 -2.44 -1.64
N GLY A 80 -4.95 -3.45 -0.80
CA GLY A 80 -3.67 -3.66 -0.11
C GLY A 80 -3.05 -4.99 -0.52
N VAL A 81 -1.74 -5.00 -0.72
CA VAL A 81 -0.98 -6.22 -1.04
C VAL A 81 0.22 -6.34 -0.10
N CYS A 82 0.22 -7.39 0.71
CA CYS A 82 1.34 -7.74 1.57
C CYS A 82 2.22 -8.79 0.88
N THR A 83 3.50 -8.48 0.62
CA THR A 83 4.48 -9.48 0.18
C THR A 83 5.16 -10.11 1.39
N TYR A 84 5.28 -11.42 1.45
CA TYR A 84 5.85 -12.11 2.62
C TYR A 84 6.67 -13.33 2.22
N GLY A 85 7.59 -13.72 3.09
CA GLY A 85 8.31 -14.99 3.01
C GLY A 85 8.03 -15.84 4.26
N GLY A 86 7.93 -17.15 4.11
CA GLY A 86 7.82 -18.08 5.24
C GLY A 86 6.39 -18.25 5.76
N LYS A 87 6.16 -18.00 7.06
CA LYS A 87 4.96 -18.42 7.82
C LYS A 87 3.66 -17.65 7.54
N GLY A 88 3.39 -17.28 6.29
CA GLY A 88 2.13 -16.70 5.86
C GLY A 88 2.04 -15.16 6.02
N PRO A 89 1.01 -14.52 5.44
CA PRO A 89 0.91 -13.06 5.34
C PRO A 89 0.52 -12.31 6.63
N GLY A 90 0.42 -13.03 7.76
CA GLY A 90 0.33 -12.46 9.11
C GLY A 90 -0.77 -11.43 9.37
N LEU A 91 -0.44 -10.50 10.27
CA LEU A 91 -1.23 -9.34 10.75
C LEU A 91 -1.05 -8.00 9.99
N PRO A 92 0.01 -7.74 9.19
CA PRO A 92 0.25 -6.42 8.59
C PRO A 92 -0.93 -5.85 7.80
N ILE A 93 -1.63 -6.68 7.03
CA ILE A 93 -2.78 -6.23 6.22
C ILE A 93 -3.94 -5.75 7.11
N ARG A 94 -4.10 -6.33 8.30
CA ARG A 94 -5.08 -5.89 9.31
C ARG A 94 -4.70 -4.53 9.91
N TYR A 95 -3.40 -4.27 10.10
CA TYR A 95 -2.94 -2.95 10.53
C TYR A 95 -3.13 -1.89 9.45
N LEU A 96 -2.87 -2.24 8.18
CA LEU A 96 -3.17 -1.36 7.05
C LEU A 96 -4.66 -0.98 7.04
N LYS A 97 -5.54 -1.98 7.13
CA LYS A 97 -7.00 -1.79 7.17
C LYS A 97 -7.40 -0.80 8.25
N LYS A 98 -6.97 -1.02 9.49
CA LYS A 98 -7.28 -0.13 10.62
C LYS A 98 -6.82 1.31 10.38
N LEU A 99 -5.63 1.49 9.80
CA LEU A 99 -5.11 2.83 9.52
C LEU A 99 -5.90 3.53 8.42
N ILE A 100 -6.28 2.82 7.37
CA ILE A 100 -7.11 3.39 6.29
C ILE A 100 -8.51 3.73 6.83
N GLU A 101 -9.16 2.81 7.53
CA GLU A 101 -10.52 3.01 8.06
C GLU A 101 -10.59 4.07 9.17
N SER A 102 -9.45 4.42 9.78
CA SER A 102 -9.37 5.56 10.71
C SER A 102 -9.41 6.93 10.03
N LYS A 103 -9.27 6.97 8.70
CA LYS A 103 -9.27 8.21 7.91
C LYS A 103 -10.65 8.47 7.32
N LYS A 104 -10.98 9.75 7.10
CA LYS A 104 -12.22 10.15 6.44
C LYS A 104 -12.32 9.47 5.05
N GLY A 105 -13.47 8.86 4.76
CA GLY A 105 -13.71 8.16 3.49
C GLY A 105 -12.91 6.87 3.31
N GLY A 106 -12.09 6.48 4.29
CA GLY A 106 -11.21 5.33 4.17
C GLY A 106 -11.94 4.01 4.30
N LYS A 107 -11.83 3.18 3.27
CA LYS A 107 -12.25 1.78 3.29
C LYS A 107 -11.29 0.94 2.48
N LEU A 108 -10.72 -0.10 3.11
CA LEU A 108 -9.93 -1.08 2.37
C LEU A 108 -10.88 -2.05 1.68
N ALA A 109 -10.98 -1.94 0.35
CA ALA A 109 -11.95 -2.70 -0.45
C ALA A 109 -11.49 -4.14 -0.73
N ALA A 110 -10.18 -4.36 -0.85
CA ALA A 110 -9.61 -5.68 -1.09
C ALA A 110 -8.25 -5.86 -0.40
N GLU A 111 -7.97 -7.09 0.00
CA GLU A 111 -6.80 -7.50 0.78
C GLU A 111 -6.14 -8.70 0.09
N PHE A 112 -4.86 -8.57 -0.26
CA PHE A 112 -4.10 -9.62 -0.94
C PHE A 112 -2.78 -9.90 -0.24
N ALA A 113 -2.29 -11.11 -0.49
CA ALA A 113 -1.05 -11.64 0.06
C ALA A 113 -0.28 -12.37 -1.03
N VAL A 114 1.00 -12.05 -1.20
CA VAL A 114 1.87 -12.66 -2.21
C VAL A 114 3.09 -13.29 -1.54
N CYS A 115 3.23 -14.61 -1.66
CA CYS A 115 4.43 -15.32 -1.23
C CYS A 115 5.55 -15.06 -2.23
N ILE A 116 6.73 -14.67 -1.73
CA ILE A 116 7.92 -14.32 -2.54
C ILE A 116 9.09 -15.31 -2.31
N LEU A 117 8.77 -16.50 -1.78
CA LEU A 117 9.67 -17.64 -1.59
C LEU A 117 9.05 -18.88 -2.24
#